data_AF-C6F767-F1
#
_entry.id   AF-C6F767-F1
#
_cell.length_a   1.000
_cell.length_b   1.000
_cell.length_c   1.000
_cell.angle_alpha   90.00
_cell.angle_beta   90.00
_cell.angle_gamma   90.00
#
_symmetry.space_group_name_H-M   'P 1'
#
loop_
_entity.id
_entity.type
_entity.pdbx_description
1 polymer ?
#
loop_
_entity_poly.entity_id
_entity_poly.type
_entity_poly.pdbx_seq_one_letter_code
_entity_poly.pdbx_strand_id
1 'polypeptide(L)'
;LQSNPVHKKIPVLIHNGKPVCESMIIVQYIDEAWDTMSPNLMPKDPYDRAIARFWSAFVDDKLVPSFQEVFKSQGKQLQRAVEESVANFLLLEEALRTSSSSGKAYFGGDGIGLV
;
A
#
# COMPACT_ATOMS: atom_id res chain seq x y z
N LEU A 1 -11.40 -5.46 21.92
CA LEU A 1 -11.62 -5.26 20.47
C LEU A 1 -12.45 -6.43 19.93
N GLN A 2 -13.78 -6.34 19.99
CA GLN A 2 -14.66 -7.40 19.48
C GLN A 2 -14.69 -7.46 17.95
N SER A 3 -14.43 -6.34 17.27
CA SER A 3 -14.52 -6.21 15.81
C SER A 3 -13.33 -6.81 15.05
N ASN A 4 -12.18 -7.02 15.70
CA ASN A 4 -11.03 -7.75 15.16
C ASN A 4 -10.43 -8.63 16.27
N PRO A 5 -11.07 -9.76 16.61
CA PRO A 5 -10.62 -10.60 17.71
C PRO A 5 -9.32 -11.36 17.38
N VAL A 6 -9.03 -11.55 16.08
CA VAL A 6 -7.87 -12.31 15.58
C VAL A 6 -6.57 -11.52 15.78
N HIS A 7 -6.44 -10.37 15.12
CA HIS A 7 -5.19 -9.59 15.16
C HIS A 7 -5.21 -8.51 16.24
N LYS A 8 -6.40 -8.11 16.71
CA LYS A 8 -6.57 -7.00 17.69
C LYS A 8 -5.86 -5.72 17.24
N LYS A 9 -5.78 -5.51 15.92
CA LYS A 9 -5.16 -4.36 15.27
C LYS A 9 -6.22 -3.44 14.67
N ILE A 10 -5.86 -2.18 14.55
CA ILE A 10 -6.49 -1.21 13.66
C ILE A 10 -5.71 -1.12 12.35
N PRO A 11 -6.32 -0.68 11.23
CA PRO A 11 -7.72 -0.26 11.09
C PRO A 11 -8.74 -1.42 11.06
N VAL A 12 -9.98 -1.10 11.42
CA VAL A 12 -11.17 -1.94 11.22
C VAL A 12 -12.29 -1.04 10.68
N LEU A 13 -12.76 -1.32 9.47
CA LEU A 13 -13.95 -0.67 8.90
C LEU A 13 -15.19 -1.43 9.37
N ILE A 14 -16.24 -0.72 9.80
CA ILE A 14 -17.52 -1.34 10.14
C ILE A 14 -18.58 -0.79 9.17
N HIS A 15 -18.98 -1.59 8.19
CA HIS A 15 -20.03 -1.23 7.23
C HIS A 15 -21.31 -2.00 7.56
N ASN A 16 -22.37 -1.29 7.96
CA ASN A 16 -23.66 -1.87 8.35
C ASN A 16 -23.52 -2.97 9.44
N GLY A 17 -22.70 -2.69 10.45
CA GLY A 17 -22.43 -3.62 11.56
C GLY A 17 -21.47 -4.78 11.22
N LYS A 18 -21.00 -4.90 9.97
CA LYS A 18 -20.07 -5.95 9.54
C LYS A 18 -18.62 -5.42 9.56
N PRO A 19 -17.71 -6.04 10.33
CA PRO A 19 -16.31 -5.60 10.38
C PRO A 19 -15.51 -6.13 9.18
N VAL A 20 -14.63 -5.27 8.64
CA VAL A 20 -13.61 -5.58 7.64
C VAL A 20 -12.26 -5.13 8.22
N CYS A 21 -11.29 -6.03 8.26
CA CYS A 21 -9.98 -5.81 8.90
C CYS A 21 -8.86 -5.76 7.85
N GLU A 22 -7.68 -5.28 8.25
CA GLU A 22 -6.48 -5.06 7.42
C GLU A 22 -6.66 -3.92 6.42
N SER A 23 -5.74 -2.95 6.44
CA SER A 23 -5.82 -1.71 5.64
C SER A 23 -6.04 -2.00 4.15
N MET A 24 -5.27 -2.93 3.57
CA MET A 24 -5.34 -3.23 2.14
C MET A 24 -6.57 -4.03 1.73
N ILE A 25 -7.16 -4.79 2.65
CA ILE A 25 -8.45 -5.45 2.41
C ILE A 25 -9.58 -4.41 2.50
N ILE A 26 -9.50 -3.48 3.47
CA ILE A 26 -10.45 -2.38 3.60
C ILE A 26 -10.47 -1.50 2.35
N VAL A 27 -9.31 -1.14 1.80
CA VAL A 27 -9.20 -0.33 0.56
C VAL A 27 -9.90 -1.03 -0.61
N GLN A 28 -9.65 -2.33 -0.82
CA GLN A 28 -10.29 -3.10 -1.89
C GLN A 28 -11.80 -3.25 -1.67
N TYR A 29 -12.22 -3.47 -0.42
CA TYR A 29 -13.64 -3.52 -0.07
C TYR A 29 -14.35 -2.19 -0.39
N ILE A 30 -13.72 -1.05 -0.13
CA ILE A 30 -14.27 0.26 -0.45
C ILE A 30 -14.37 0.43 -1.98
N ASP A 31 -13.33 0.07 -2.72
CA ASP A 31 -13.33 0.16 -4.19
C ASP A 31 -14.44 -0.71 -4.83
N GLU A 32 -14.67 -1.91 -4.27
CA GLU A 32 -15.71 -2.84 -4.76
C GLU A 32 -17.13 -2.46 -4.32
N ALA A 33 -17.32 -2.03 -3.06
CA ALA A 33 -18.65 -1.71 -2.53
C ALA A 33 -19.20 -0.38 -3.04
N TRP A 34 -18.33 0.52 -3.51
CA TRP A 34 -18.68 1.80 -4.12
C TRP A 34 -18.16 1.91 -5.57
N ASP A 35 -18.17 0.81 -6.32
CA ASP A 35 -17.66 0.71 -7.70
C ASP A 35 -18.25 1.70 -8.73
N THR A 36 -19.42 2.26 -8.41
CA THR A 36 -20.14 3.26 -9.21
C THR A 36 -19.77 4.70 -8.83
N MET A 37 -19.04 4.91 -7.74
CA MET A 37 -18.62 6.22 -7.25
C MET A 37 -17.17 6.50 -7.65
N SER A 38 -16.95 7.57 -8.41
CA SER A 38 -15.59 8.03 -8.73
C SER A 38 -14.99 8.87 -7.59
N PRO A 39 -13.66 8.85 -7.39
CA PRO A 39 -12.65 8.11 -8.16
C PRO A 39 -12.44 6.67 -7.66
N ASN A 40 -12.13 5.75 -8.58
CA ASN A 40 -11.73 4.38 -8.25
C ASN A 40 -10.26 4.35 -7.81
N LEU A 41 -9.96 3.58 -6.77
CA LEU A 41 -8.61 3.39 -6.27
C LEU A 41 -7.87 2.32 -7.08
N MET A 42 -8.58 1.36 -7.66
CA MET A 42 -7.98 0.28 -8.44
C MET A 42 -8.06 0.54 -9.95
N PRO A 43 -7.02 0.17 -10.71
CA PRO A 43 -7.12 0.09 -12.17
C PRO A 43 -8.21 -0.90 -12.60
N LYS A 44 -8.89 -0.59 -13.70
CA LYS A 44 -9.92 -1.47 -14.30
C LYS A 44 -9.31 -2.65 -15.04
N ASP A 45 -8.16 -2.44 -15.68
CA ASP A 45 -7.46 -3.51 -16.39
C ASP A 45 -6.92 -4.56 -15.39
N PRO A 46 -7.18 -5.86 -15.61
CA PRO A 46 -6.75 -6.90 -14.67
C PRO A 46 -5.23 -6.98 -14.46
N TYR A 47 -4.43 -6.72 -15.49
CA TYR A 47 -2.97 -6.74 -15.40
C TYR A 47 -2.48 -5.55 -14.59
N ASP A 48 -2.92 -4.33 -14.92
CA ASP A 48 -2.55 -3.13 -14.15
C ASP A 48 -2.97 -3.24 -12.68
N ARG A 49 -4.14 -3.82 -12.42
CA ARG A 49 -4.60 -4.10 -11.05
C ARG A 49 -3.70 -5.09 -10.31
N ALA A 50 -3.18 -6.11 -11.01
CA ALA A 50 -2.22 -7.05 -10.43
C ALA A 50 -0.88 -6.36 -10.12
N ILE A 51 -0.41 -5.47 -10.99
CA ILE A 51 0.81 -4.67 -10.77
C ILE A 51 0.65 -3.72 -9.58
N ALA A 52 -0.49 -3.03 -9.45
CA ALA A 52 -0.76 -2.17 -8.31
C ALA A 52 -0.76 -2.96 -6.98
N ARG A 53 -1.38 -4.15 -6.96
CA ARG A 53 -1.35 -5.06 -5.80
C ARG A 53 0.06 -5.56 -5.48
N PHE A 54 0.88 -5.85 -6.49
CA PHE A 54 2.27 -6.25 -6.31
C PHE A 54 3.07 -5.16 -5.59
N TRP A 55 2.98 -3.92 -6.05
CA TRP A 55 3.71 -2.80 -5.44
C TRP A 55 3.16 -2.43 -4.05
N SER A 56 1.86 -2.53 -3.83
CA SER A 56 1.28 -2.40 -2.49
C SER A 56 1.82 -3.46 -1.52
N ALA A 57 1.93 -4.72 -1.96
CA ALA A 57 2.53 -5.78 -1.14
C ALA A 57 4.03 -5.53 -0.89
N PHE A 58 4.77 -5.03 -1.89
CA PHE A 58 6.16 -4.63 -1.71
C PHE A 58 6.29 -3.52 -0.64
N VAL A 59 5.40 -2.53 -0.64
CA VAL A 59 5.38 -1.47 0.37
C VAL A 59 5.18 -2.07 1.76
N ASP A 60 4.18 -2.94 1.95
CA ASP A 60 3.87 -3.56 3.24
C ASP A 60 4.97 -4.52 3.74
N ASP A 61 5.56 -5.31 2.83
CA ASP A 61 6.49 -6.39 3.18
C ASP A 61 7.96 -5.95 3.24
N LYS A 62 8.33 -4.88 2.53
CA LYS A 62 9.73 -4.43 2.38
C LYS A 62 9.93 -2.99 2.81
N LEU A 63 9.19 -2.05 2.23
CA LEU A 63 9.44 -0.63 2.46
C LEU A 63 9.09 -0.21 3.90
N VAL A 64 7.87 -0.51 4.36
CA VAL A 64 7.42 -0.13 5.70
C VAL A 64 8.27 -0.77 6.81
N PRO A 65 8.61 -2.07 6.77
CA PRO A 65 9.48 -2.68 7.76
C PRO A 65 10.88 -2.06 7.80
N SER A 66 11.54 -1.91 6.64
CA SER A 66 12.88 -1.31 6.57
C SER A 66 12.88 0.14 7.07
N PHE A 67 11.86 0.93 6.70
CA PHE A 67 11.69 2.30 7.19
C PHE A 67 11.45 2.37 8.69
N GLN A 68 10.58 1.51 9.24
CA GLN A 68 10.33 1.47 10.68
C GLN A 68 11.59 1.07 11.47
N GLU A 69 12.42 0.20 10.91
CA GLU A 69 13.65 -0.25 11.56
C GLU A 69 14.65 0.90 11.72
N VAL A 70 14.70 1.85 10.78
CA VAL A 70 15.53 3.07 10.89
C VAL A 70 15.23 3.84 12.18
N PHE A 71 13.97 3.93 12.61
CA PHE A 71 13.62 4.63 13.84
C PHE A 71 13.86 3.82 15.12
N LYS A 72 14.01 2.51 15.01
CA LYS A 72 14.13 1.59 16.15
C LYS A 72 15.57 1.16 16.44
N SER A 73 16.48 1.37 15.49
CA SER A 73 17.84 0.82 15.54
C SER A 73 18.92 1.88 15.76
N GLN A 74 20.13 1.42 16.13
CA GLN A 74 21.29 2.26 16.42
C GLN A 74 22.57 1.66 15.84
N GLY A 75 23.62 2.48 15.73
CA GLY A 75 24.96 2.04 15.31
C GLY A 75 24.95 1.34 13.94
N LYS A 76 25.62 0.17 13.86
CA LYS A 76 25.72 -0.60 12.61
C LYS A 76 24.37 -1.10 12.08
N GLN A 77 23.40 -1.36 12.96
CA GLN A 77 22.07 -1.82 12.55
C GLN A 77 21.29 -0.69 11.90
N LEU A 78 21.37 0.53 12.45
CA LEU A 78 20.81 1.73 11.84
C LEU A 78 21.37 1.95 10.43
N GLN A 79 22.69 1.85 10.27
CA GLN A 79 23.32 2.02 8.96
C GLN A 79 22.75 1.05 7.91
N ARG A 80 22.61 -0.24 8.27
CA ARG A 80 22.01 -1.24 7.38
C ARG A 80 20.53 -0.96 7.07
N ALA A 81 19.75 -0.57 8.08
CA ALA A 81 18.35 -0.23 7.90
C ALA A 81 18.16 0.98 6.97
N VAL A 82 19.03 1.99 7.07
CA VAL A 82 19.04 3.14 6.17
C VAL A 82 19.38 2.70 4.74
N GLU A 83 20.42 1.90 4.54
CA GLU A 83 20.80 1.39 3.22
C GLU A 83 19.66 0.58 2.57
N GLU A 84 19.02 -0.32 3.32
CA GLU A 84 17.88 -1.10 2.84
C GLU A 84 16.65 -0.23 2.53
N SER A 85 16.32 0.71 3.42
CA SER A 85 15.19 1.62 3.22
C SER A 85 15.38 2.50 1.98
N VAL A 86 16.57 3.07 1.79
CA VAL A 86 16.90 3.85 0.59
C VAL A 86 16.81 3.00 -0.67
N ALA A 87 17.33 1.76 -0.66
CA ALA A 87 17.22 0.86 -1.80
C ALA A 87 15.75 0.56 -2.16
N ASN A 88 14.88 0.33 -1.16
CA ASN A 88 13.46 0.11 -1.38
C ASN A 88 12.74 1.35 -1.92
N PHE A 89 13.09 2.56 -1.45
CA PHE A 89 12.56 3.80 -2.01
C PHE A 89 12.97 4.01 -3.47
N LEU A 90 14.23 3.73 -3.83
CA LEU A 90 14.71 3.84 -5.21
C LEU A 90 14.00 2.85 -6.15
N LEU A 91 13.71 1.63 -5.68
CA LEU A 91 12.90 0.67 -6.44
C LEU A 91 11.48 1.17 -6.67
N LEU A 92 10.86 1.80 -5.66
CA LEU A 92 9.53 2.37 -5.80
C LEU A 92 9.52 3.60 -6.73
N GLU A 93 10.56 4.43 -6.69
CA GLU A 93 10.74 5.56 -7.61
C GLU A 93 10.90 5.09 -9.07
N GLU A 94 11.71 4.05 -9.31
CA GLU A 94 11.84 3.40 -10.61
C GLU A 94 10.48 2.86 -11.09
N ALA A 95 9.74 2.21 -10.19
CA ALA A 95 8.41 1.69 -10.49
C ALA A 95 7.46 2.80 -10.92
N LEU A 96 7.44 3.93 -10.21
CA LEU A 96 6.62 5.08 -10.58
C LEU A 96 6.96 5.57 -11.99
N ARG A 97 8.26 5.73 -12.28
CA ARG A 97 8.74 6.24 -13.57
C ARG A 97 8.51 5.27 -14.73
N THR A 98 8.49 3.96 -14.50
CA THR A 98 8.37 2.93 -15.57
C THR A 98 7.01 2.28 -15.68
N SER A 99 6.12 2.52 -14.72
CA SER A 99 4.74 2.05 -14.76
C SER A 99 3.99 2.60 -15.99
N SER A 100 2.78 2.07 -16.22
CA SER A 100 1.82 2.62 -17.18
C SER A 100 1.46 4.10 -16.90
N SER A 101 1.85 4.62 -15.73
CA SER A 101 1.69 6.01 -15.29
C SER A 101 2.94 6.87 -15.47
N SER A 102 3.90 6.45 -16.31
CA SER A 102 5.12 7.21 -16.58
C SER A 102 4.81 8.66 -17.02
N GLY A 103 5.50 9.63 -16.40
CA GLY A 103 5.28 11.06 -16.63
C GLY A 103 4.05 11.65 -15.95
N LYS A 104 3.33 10.85 -15.15
CA LYS A 104 2.20 11.29 -14.33
C LYS A 104 2.60 11.50 -12.88
N ALA A 105 1.72 12.16 -12.11
CA ALA A 105 1.96 12.50 -10.71
C ALA A 105 1.72 11.33 -9.75
N TYR A 106 0.94 10.33 -10.14
CA TYR A 106 0.53 9.22 -9.29
C TYR A 106 0.73 7.86 -9.97
N PHE A 107 0.83 6.79 -9.18
CA PHE A 107 0.78 5.42 -9.70
C PHE A 107 -0.56 5.11 -10.39
N GLY A 108 -1.64 5.76 -9.99
CA GLY A 108 -2.95 5.73 -10.67
C GLY A 108 -3.04 6.61 -11.91
N GLY A 109 -1.93 7.21 -12.37
CA GLY A 109 -1.89 8.10 -13.52
C GLY A 109 -2.27 9.53 -13.14
N ASP A 110 -3.38 10.02 -13.69
CA ASP A 110 -3.83 11.41 -13.49
C ASP A 110 -4.50 11.67 -12.12
N GLY A 111 -4.78 10.62 -11.35
CA GLY A 111 -5.38 10.72 -10.02
C GLY A 111 -4.79 9.72 -9.03
N ILE A 112 -5.13 9.92 -7.75
CA ILE A 112 -4.73 9.01 -6.68
C ILE A 112 -5.35 7.64 -6.95
N GLY A 113 -4.51 6.61 -6.94
CA GLY A 113 -4.90 5.21 -7.02
C GLY A 113 -4.06 4.40 -6.03
N LEU A 114 -4.20 3.07 -6.07
CA LEU A 114 -3.36 2.19 -5.27
C LEU A 114 -1.88 2.32 -5.67
N VAL A 115 -1.04 2.25 -4.63
CA VAL A 115 0.42 2.46 -4.51
C VAL A 115 0.76 3.86 -3.97
#